data_AF-A0A971UCK5-F1
#
_entry.id   AF-A0A971UCK5-F1
#
_cell.length_a   1.000
_cell.length_b   1.000
_cell.length_c   1.000
_cell.angle_alpha   90.00
_cell.angle_beta   90.00
_cell.angle_gamma   90.00
#
_symmetry.space_group_name_H-M   'P 1'
#
loop_
_entity.id
_entity.type
_entity.pdbx_description
1 polymer ?
#
loop_
_entity_poly.entity_id
_entity_poly.type
_entity_poly.pdbx_seq_one_letter_code
_entity_poly.pdbx_strand_id
1 'polypeptide(L)'
;MEGWTEEEIKDKKLMAPCGLYCGACGVYIATRDKNEKFRKVMGDLYQTKPEETACRGCMQSNPPQQLYLYCSMCEIRDCVRGKGFYSCHQCDRWPCAMIESFGLATGRRVMQRTIPIWRAKVAELGDEKGSEEWARLELELYHCPFCGKPLFRGAKRCRACKADVAELLDGML
;
A
#
# COMPACT_ATOMS: atom_id res chain seq x y z
N MET A 1 2.99 -16.11 4.49
CA MET A 1 1.60 -15.70 4.78
C MET A 1 0.74 -16.09 3.58
N GLU A 2 -0.52 -16.53 3.74
CA GLU A 2 -1.29 -16.88 2.53
C GLU A 2 -1.37 -15.66 1.60
N GLY A 3 -1.09 -15.81 0.30
CA GLY A 3 -1.16 -14.72 -0.68
C GLY A 3 0.09 -13.84 -0.85
N TRP A 4 1.11 -13.98 0.00
CA TRP A 4 2.38 -13.25 -0.10
C TRP A 4 3.58 -14.09 0.30
N THR A 5 4.66 -13.99 -0.47
CA THR A 5 5.94 -14.64 -0.13
C THR A 5 6.78 -13.80 0.83
N GLU A 6 7.80 -14.42 1.42
CA GLU A 6 8.76 -13.74 2.28
C GLU A 6 9.59 -12.70 1.50
N GLU A 7 9.93 -13.00 0.26
CA GLU A 7 10.64 -12.08 -0.63
C GLU A 7 9.80 -10.85 -0.93
N GLU A 8 8.48 -11.00 -1.12
CA GLU A 8 7.57 -9.87 -1.31
C GLU A 8 7.50 -8.97 -0.07
N ILE A 9 7.45 -9.56 1.13
CA ILE A 9 7.42 -8.82 2.40
C ILE A 9 8.68 -7.96 2.57
N LYS A 10 9.82 -8.47 2.12
CA LYS A 10 11.12 -7.80 2.20
C LYS A 10 11.39 -6.82 1.05
N ASP A 11 10.56 -6.81 0.02
CA ASP A 11 10.80 -5.99 -1.16
C ASP A 11 10.57 -4.50 -0.86
N LYS A 12 11.68 -3.76 -0.69
CA LYS A 12 11.67 -2.31 -0.47
C LYS A 12 10.95 -1.53 -1.56
N LYS A 13 10.75 -2.08 -2.77
CA LYS A 13 9.94 -1.44 -3.82
C LYS A 13 8.47 -1.33 -3.43
N LEU A 14 8.00 -2.22 -2.56
CA LEU A 14 6.61 -2.26 -2.08
C LEU A 14 6.37 -1.39 -0.84
N MET A 15 7.44 -0.92 -0.19
CA MET A 15 7.41 -0.07 1.00
C MET A 15 7.01 1.36 0.62
N ALA A 16 5.71 1.57 0.37
CA ALA A 16 5.18 2.84 -0.07
C ALA A 16 5.52 3.97 0.91
N PRO A 17 6.01 5.13 0.44
CA PRO A 17 6.58 6.14 1.32
C PRO A 17 5.52 6.78 2.23
N CYS A 18 4.26 6.82 1.78
CA CYS A 18 3.13 7.29 2.57
C CYS A 18 2.59 6.26 3.56
N GLY A 19 3.11 5.03 3.56
CA GLY A 19 2.62 3.93 4.39
C GLY A 19 1.46 3.13 3.79
N LEU A 20 0.91 3.55 2.64
CA LEU A 20 -0.07 2.76 1.89
C LEU A 20 0.57 1.53 1.22
N TYR A 21 1.04 0.57 2.02
CA TYR A 21 1.88 -0.56 1.60
C TYR A 21 1.42 -1.17 0.26
N CYS A 22 2.34 -1.28 -0.70
CA CYS A 22 1.99 -1.71 -2.05
C CYS A 22 1.64 -3.20 -2.11
N GLY A 23 2.13 -4.03 -1.18
CA GLY A 23 1.75 -5.44 -1.13
C GLY A 23 0.24 -5.65 -0.98
N ALA A 24 -0.46 -4.70 -0.34
CA ALA A 24 -1.92 -4.69 -0.21
C ALA A 24 -2.66 -3.85 -1.28
N CYS A 25 -1.95 -3.28 -2.26
CA CYS A 25 -2.55 -2.44 -3.30
C CYS A 25 -3.21 -3.29 -4.39
N GLY A 26 -4.47 -3.00 -4.71
CA GLY A 26 -5.21 -3.72 -5.76
C GLY A 26 -4.53 -3.70 -7.13
N VAL A 27 -3.90 -2.58 -7.53
CA VAL A 27 -3.18 -2.47 -8.81
C VAL A 27 -1.92 -3.35 -8.83
N TYR A 28 -1.15 -3.38 -7.74
CA TYR A 28 0.02 -4.25 -7.62
C TYR A 28 -0.40 -5.73 -7.65
N ILE A 29 -1.38 -6.11 -6.82
CA ILE A 29 -1.89 -7.49 -6.76
C ILE A 29 -2.42 -7.93 -8.12
N ALA A 30 -3.19 -7.10 -8.82
CA ALA A 30 -3.68 -7.41 -10.16
C ALA A 30 -2.55 -7.65 -11.17
N THR A 31 -1.47 -6.85 -11.09
CA THR A 31 -0.29 -6.98 -11.95
C THR A 31 0.49 -8.26 -11.64
N ARG A 32 0.80 -8.49 -10.36
CA ARG A 32 1.53 -9.66 -9.86
C ARG A 32 0.83 -10.97 -10.23
N ASP A 33 -0.48 -11.04 -10.00
CA ASP A 33 -1.30 -12.23 -10.22
C ASP A 33 -1.69 -12.41 -11.69
N LYS A 34 -1.28 -11.49 -12.59
CA LYS A 34 -1.70 -11.45 -14.01
C LYS A 34 -3.24 -11.49 -14.16
N ASN A 35 -3.95 -10.82 -13.24
CA ASN A 35 -5.39 -10.84 -13.15
C ASN A 35 -6.02 -9.68 -13.94
N GLU A 36 -6.21 -9.90 -15.23
CA GLU A 36 -6.76 -8.91 -16.17
C GLU A 36 -8.14 -8.37 -15.77
N LYS A 37 -9.02 -9.25 -15.26
CA LYS A 37 -10.35 -8.85 -14.80
C LYS A 37 -10.25 -7.89 -13.62
N PHE A 38 -9.39 -8.18 -12.65
CA PHE A 38 -9.19 -7.31 -11.49
C PHE A 38 -8.47 -6.02 -11.86
N ARG A 39 -7.52 -6.08 -12.79
CA ARG A 39 -6.86 -4.89 -13.35
C ARG A 39 -7.87 -3.96 -14.00
N LYS A 40 -8.81 -4.48 -14.80
CA LYS A 40 -9.89 -3.69 -15.38
C LYS A 40 -10.76 -3.02 -14.31
N VAL A 41 -11.15 -3.75 -13.26
CA VAL A 41 -11.94 -3.17 -12.15
C VAL A 41 -11.20 -2.00 -11.48
N MET A 42 -9.89 -2.14 -11.26
CA MET A 42 -9.07 -1.05 -10.71
C MET A 42 -8.96 0.13 -11.69
N GLY A 43 -8.80 -0.13 -12.98
CA GLY A 43 -8.75 0.90 -14.02
C GLY A 43 -10.05 1.67 -14.13
N ASP A 44 -11.19 0.96 -14.14
CA ASP A 44 -12.52 1.57 -14.16
C ASP A 44 -12.78 2.41 -12.90
N LEU A 45 -12.35 1.95 -11.71
CA LEU A 45 -12.53 2.68 -10.45
C LEU A 45 -11.80 4.04 -10.45
N TYR A 46 -10.60 4.06 -11.02
CA TYR A 46 -9.72 5.23 -11.00
C TYR A 46 -9.62 5.95 -12.35
N GLN A 47 -10.40 5.52 -13.34
CA GLN A 47 -10.43 6.07 -14.69
C GLN A 47 -9.04 6.08 -15.38
N THR A 48 -8.30 4.98 -15.23
CA THR A 48 -6.97 4.79 -15.85
C THR A 48 -7.01 3.71 -16.92
N LYS A 49 -6.24 3.88 -18.00
CA LYS A 49 -6.16 2.88 -19.08
C LYS A 49 -5.48 1.59 -18.61
N PRO A 50 -5.69 0.43 -19.26
CA PRO A 50 -5.04 -0.82 -18.87
C PRO A 50 -3.51 -0.72 -18.75
N GLU A 51 -2.86 -0.05 -19.69
CA GLU A 51 -1.41 0.19 -19.73
C GLU A 51 -0.91 1.11 -18.59
N GLU A 52 -1.78 2.01 -18.12
CA GLU A 52 -1.56 2.92 -17.00
C GLU A 52 -1.90 2.28 -15.65
N THR A 53 -2.58 1.13 -15.66
CA THR A 53 -3.09 0.40 -14.48
C THR A 53 -2.24 -0.84 -14.17
N ALA A 54 -0.92 -0.70 -14.21
CA ALA A 54 0.00 -1.77 -13.86
C ALA A 54 1.16 -1.24 -13.02
N CYS A 55 1.65 -2.05 -12.07
CA CYS A 55 2.65 -1.59 -11.12
C CYS A 55 3.49 -2.73 -10.54
N ARG A 56 4.78 -2.45 -10.28
CA ARG A 56 5.73 -3.34 -9.59
C ARG A 56 6.26 -2.74 -8.28
N GLY A 57 5.45 -1.90 -7.63
CA GLY A 57 5.80 -1.19 -6.40
C GLY A 57 6.13 0.29 -6.65
N CYS A 58 5.69 1.19 -5.77
CA CYS A 58 5.87 2.61 -6.03
C CYS A 58 7.30 3.11 -5.76
N MET A 59 8.09 2.39 -4.96
CA MET A 59 9.48 2.75 -4.64
C MET A 59 10.51 2.04 -5.52
N GLN A 60 10.12 1.61 -6.72
CA GLN A 60 11.06 1.16 -7.76
C GLN A 60 12.16 2.20 -8.01
N SER A 61 13.37 1.75 -8.32
CA SER A 61 14.47 2.60 -8.77
C SER A 61 14.05 3.44 -9.98
N ASN A 62 14.69 4.61 -10.17
CA ASN A 62 14.47 5.44 -11.35
C ASN A 62 15.45 5.06 -12.48
N PRO A 63 14.99 4.98 -13.74
CA PRO A 63 13.58 5.01 -14.16
C PRO A 63 12.83 3.74 -13.74
N PRO A 64 11.54 3.82 -13.36
CA PRO A 64 10.78 2.65 -12.94
C PRO A 64 10.48 1.74 -14.15
N GLN A 65 10.48 0.42 -13.93
CA GLN A 65 10.14 -0.55 -14.97
C GLN A 65 8.65 -0.47 -15.36
N GLN A 66 7.78 -0.39 -14.35
CA GLN A 66 6.33 -0.30 -14.56
C GLN A 66 5.66 0.32 -13.34
N LEU A 67 5.13 1.53 -13.49
CA LEU A 67 4.58 2.31 -12.39
C LEU A 67 3.15 2.74 -12.72
N TYR A 68 2.25 2.59 -11.74
CA TYR A 68 0.88 3.05 -11.85
C TYR A 68 0.83 4.56 -12.10
N LEU A 69 -0.11 5.04 -12.95
CA LEU A 69 -0.20 6.46 -13.33
C LEU A 69 -0.24 7.40 -12.11
N TYR A 70 -1.12 7.16 -11.14
CA TYR A 70 -1.16 8.03 -9.95
C TYR A 70 0.11 7.94 -9.09
N CYS A 71 0.82 6.81 -9.13
CA CYS A 71 2.11 6.71 -8.46
C CYS A 71 3.23 7.42 -9.23
N SER A 72 3.12 7.63 -10.55
CA SER A 72 4.14 8.34 -11.33
C SER A 72 4.13 9.84 -11.05
N MET A 73 2.94 10.40 -10.83
CA MET A 73 2.68 11.82 -10.50
C MET A 73 2.53 12.11 -8.99
N CYS A 74 2.96 11.19 -8.12
CA CYS A 74 2.75 11.31 -6.67
C CYS A 74 3.78 12.25 -6.01
N GLU A 75 3.33 13.42 -5.56
CA GLU A 75 4.16 14.42 -4.88
C GLU A 75 4.77 13.94 -3.56
N ILE A 76 4.09 13.04 -2.82
CA ILE A 76 4.64 12.48 -1.57
C ILE A 76 5.91 11.66 -1.86
N ARG A 77 5.90 10.92 -2.97
CA ARG A 77 7.05 10.12 -3.41
C ARG A 77 8.21 11.01 -3.83
N ASP A 78 7.93 12.10 -4.54
CA ASP A 78 8.95 13.06 -4.97
C ASP A 78 9.54 13.79 -3.77
N CYS A 79 8.71 14.19 -2.80
CA CYS A 79 9.12 14.81 -1.54
C CYS A 79 10.06 13.91 -0.73
N VAL A 80 9.71 12.64 -0.55
CA VAL A 80 10.53 11.68 0.22
C VAL A 80 11.89 11.45 -0.46
N ARG A 81 11.90 11.26 -1.79
CA ARG A 81 13.14 11.12 -2.57
C ARG A 81 14.00 12.37 -2.53
N GLY A 82 13.41 13.55 -2.68
CA GLY A 82 14.13 14.83 -2.64
C GLY A 82 14.79 15.11 -1.29
N LYS A 83 14.32 14.48 -0.21
CA LYS A 83 14.93 14.55 1.13
C LYS A 83 15.98 13.47 1.38
N GLY A 84 16.22 12.56 0.43
CA GLY A 84 17.07 11.38 0.64
C GLY A 84 16.44 10.34 1.56
N PHE A 85 15.13 10.43 1.83
CA PHE A 85 14.38 9.44 2.59
C PHE A 85 13.81 8.38 1.65
N TYR A 86 13.41 7.24 2.21
CA TYR A 86 12.65 6.21 1.53
C TYR A 86 11.20 6.12 2.02
N SER A 87 10.88 6.71 3.18
CA SER A 87 9.50 6.76 3.67
C SER A 87 9.25 7.94 4.61
N CYS A 88 7.99 8.35 4.72
CA CYS A 88 7.54 9.40 5.64
C CYS A 88 7.80 9.04 7.11
N HIS A 89 7.99 7.76 7.47
CA HIS A 89 8.32 7.40 8.85
C HIS A 89 9.64 8.05 9.31
N GLN A 90 10.57 8.34 8.39
CA GLN A 90 11.85 9.02 8.66
C GLN A 90 11.70 10.55 8.80
N CYS A 91 10.53 11.12 8.54
CA CYS A 91 10.36 12.58 8.49
C CYS A 91 9.81 13.14 9.81
N ASP A 92 10.62 13.88 10.56
CA ASP A 92 10.22 14.45 11.86
C ASP A 92 9.03 15.42 11.80
N ARG A 93 8.73 15.96 10.61
CA ARG A 93 7.57 16.85 10.36
C ARG A 93 6.27 16.09 10.08
N TRP A 94 6.23 14.78 10.24
CA TRP A 94 5.03 13.98 9.99
C TRP A 94 4.10 13.97 11.22
N PRO A 95 2.76 14.06 11.05
CA PRO A 95 2.05 14.28 9.79
C PRO A 95 2.20 15.74 9.32
N CYS A 96 2.44 15.93 8.01
CA CYS A 96 2.55 17.25 7.42
C CYS A 96 1.33 17.55 6.53
N ALA A 97 1.23 18.80 6.06
CA ALA A 97 0.13 19.27 5.22
C ALA A 97 -0.18 18.34 4.03
N MET A 98 0.82 17.78 3.33
CA MET A 98 0.59 16.83 2.23
C MET A 98 -0.18 15.57 2.65
N ILE A 99 0.02 15.09 3.87
CA ILE A 99 -0.68 13.93 4.43
C ILE A 99 -2.06 14.36 4.93
N GLU A 100 -2.12 15.49 5.64
CA GLU A 100 -3.37 16.02 6.19
C GLU A 100 -4.38 16.43 5.10
N SER A 101 -3.90 16.93 3.96
CA SER A 101 -4.72 17.35 2.82
C SER A 101 -4.90 16.26 1.77
N PHE A 102 -4.49 15.01 2.03
CA PHE A 102 -4.60 13.94 1.04
C PHE A 102 -6.06 13.70 0.64
N GLY A 103 -6.34 13.72 -0.67
CA GLY A 103 -7.71 13.81 -1.21
C GLY A 103 -8.59 12.58 -0.95
N LEU A 104 -8.01 11.41 -0.69
CA LEU A 104 -8.78 10.20 -0.37
C LEU A 104 -8.83 10.00 1.14
N ALA A 105 -10.01 10.20 1.74
CA ALA A 105 -10.20 10.11 3.18
C ALA A 105 -9.79 8.74 3.76
N THR A 106 -10.16 7.64 3.11
CA THR A 106 -9.73 6.28 3.46
C THR A 106 -8.21 6.16 3.43
N GLY A 107 -7.58 6.61 2.34
CA GLY A 107 -6.13 6.61 2.21
C GLY A 107 -5.45 7.41 3.32
N ARG A 108 -5.95 8.62 3.61
CA ARG A 108 -5.44 9.46 4.70
C ARG A 108 -5.52 8.78 6.07
N ARG A 109 -6.65 8.14 6.39
CA ARG A 109 -6.80 7.36 7.64
C ARG A 109 -5.77 6.24 7.73
N VAL A 110 -5.58 5.47 6.66
CA VAL A 110 -4.56 4.40 6.62
C VAL A 110 -3.16 4.97 6.79
N MET A 111 -2.81 6.06 6.09
CA MET A 111 -1.51 6.73 6.23
C MET A 111 -1.27 7.16 7.69
N GLN A 112 -2.27 7.78 8.33
CA GLN A 112 -2.20 8.25 9.72
C GLN A 112 -2.10 7.12 10.74
N ARG A 113 -2.72 5.97 10.47
CA ARG A 113 -2.58 4.77 11.31
C ARG A 113 -1.20 4.12 11.16
N THR A 114 -0.75 3.94 9.92
CA THR A 114 0.32 2.98 9.60
C THR A 114 1.73 3.55 9.79
N ILE A 115 1.95 4.85 9.54
CA ILE A 115 3.28 5.46 9.72
C ILE A 115 3.75 5.43 11.18
N PRO A 116 2.91 5.72 12.20
CA PRO A 116 3.29 5.54 13.60
C PRO A 116 3.65 4.09 13.95
N ILE A 117 2.91 3.11 13.40
CA ILE A 117 3.21 1.68 13.60
C ILE A 117 4.58 1.35 12.99
N TRP A 118 4.87 1.83 11.78
CA TRP A 118 6.17 1.66 11.16
C TRP A 118 7.30 2.24 12.01
N ARG A 119 7.14 3.47 12.53
CA ARG A 119 8.09 4.08 13.45
C ARG A 119 8.33 3.23 14.69
N ALA A 120 7.26 2.74 15.30
CA ALA A 120 7.35 1.90 16.49
C ALA A 120 8.15 0.62 16.20
N LYS A 121 7.89 -0.05 15.07
CA LYS A 121 8.63 -1.26 14.67
C LYS A 121 10.08 -1.00 14.33
N VAL A 122 10.39 0.11 13.68
CA VAL A 122 11.78 0.52 13.42
C VAL A 122 12.52 0.86 14.72
N ALA A 123 11.86 1.52 15.68
CA ALA A 123 12.44 1.81 16.98
C ALA A 123 12.68 0.54 17.82
N GLU A 124 11.79 -0.45 17.72
CA GLU A 124 11.87 -1.72 18.45
C GLU A 124 12.91 -2.69 17.85
N LEU A 125 12.93 -2.83 16.53
CA LEU A 125 13.62 -3.93 15.84
C LEU A 125 14.78 -3.46 14.95
N GLY A 126 15.00 -2.16 14.82
CA GLY A 126 15.89 -1.55 13.83
C GLY A 126 15.22 -1.35 12.47
N ASP A 127 15.85 -0.55 11.61
CA ASP A 127 15.28 -0.08 10.33
C ASP A 127 14.79 -1.23 9.42
N GLU A 128 15.66 -2.21 9.17
CA GLU A 128 15.37 -3.30 8.24
C GLU A 128 14.28 -4.24 8.78
N LYS A 129 14.52 -4.87 9.94
CA LYS A 129 13.57 -5.80 10.57
C LYS A 129 12.26 -5.12 10.95
N GLY A 130 12.32 -3.87 11.41
CA GLY A 130 11.13 -3.10 11.75
C GLY A 130 10.26 -2.80 10.53
N SER A 131 10.88 -2.53 9.37
CA SER A 131 10.14 -2.34 8.12
C SER A 131 9.52 -3.62 7.59
N GLU A 132 10.22 -4.76 7.71
CA GLU A 132 9.67 -6.08 7.36
C GLU A 132 8.47 -6.44 8.25
N GLU A 133 8.58 -6.21 9.57
CA GLU A 133 7.51 -6.48 10.52
C GLU A 133 6.31 -5.56 10.31
N TRP A 134 6.56 -4.28 10.03
CA TRP A 134 5.50 -3.35 9.63
C TRP A 134 4.76 -3.84 8.37
N ALA A 135 5.51 -4.29 7.35
CA ALA A 135 4.92 -4.83 6.13
C ALA A 135 4.07 -6.08 6.42
N ARG A 136 4.51 -6.97 7.31
CA ARG A 136 3.69 -8.12 7.76
C ARG A 136 2.40 -7.66 8.40
N LEU A 137 2.45 -6.76 9.37
CA LEU A 137 1.26 -6.28 10.07
C LEU A 137 0.23 -5.67 9.10
N GLU A 138 0.69 -4.91 8.12
CA GLU A 138 -0.20 -4.40 7.07
C GLU A 138 -0.80 -5.53 6.25
N LEU A 139 -0.05 -6.57 5.88
CA LEU A 139 -0.62 -7.71 5.14
C LEU A 139 -1.59 -8.53 6.00
N GLU A 140 -1.30 -8.78 7.27
CA GLU A 140 -2.19 -9.47 8.21
C GLU A 140 -3.53 -8.77 8.31
N LEU A 141 -3.53 -7.44 8.40
CA LEU A 141 -4.75 -6.65 8.41
C LEU A 141 -5.62 -6.90 7.17
N TYR A 142 -5.01 -7.03 5.98
CA TYR A 142 -5.75 -7.32 4.75
C TYR A 142 -5.99 -8.82 4.52
N HIS A 143 -6.18 -9.60 5.60
CA HIS A 143 -6.81 -10.91 5.55
C HIS A 143 -8.26 -10.82 6.03
N CYS A 144 -9.14 -11.59 5.41
CA CYS A 144 -10.54 -11.65 5.82
C CYS A 144 -10.65 -12.19 7.25
N PRO A 145 -11.25 -11.46 8.20
CA PRO A 145 -11.35 -11.89 9.60
C PRO A 145 -12.25 -13.12 9.78
N PHE A 146 -13.09 -13.44 8.79
CA PHE A 146 -14.03 -14.55 8.85
C PHE A 146 -13.50 -15.86 8.24
N CYS A 147 -12.60 -15.78 7.26
CA CYS A 147 -12.13 -16.98 6.55
C CYS A 147 -10.62 -17.01 6.29
N GLY A 148 -9.87 -16.01 6.74
CA GLY A 148 -8.43 -15.91 6.57
C GLY A 148 -7.96 -15.72 5.13
N LYS A 149 -8.83 -15.52 4.15
CA LYS A 149 -8.39 -15.34 2.75
C LYS A 149 -7.84 -13.93 2.50
N PRO A 150 -6.77 -13.80 1.70
CA PRO A 150 -6.20 -12.51 1.30
C PRO A 150 -7.20 -11.56 0.67
N LEU A 151 -7.13 -10.31 1.07
CA LEU A 151 -7.87 -9.17 0.55
C LEU A 151 -6.89 -8.10 0.01
N PHE A 152 -7.44 -6.96 -0.37
CA PHE A 152 -6.68 -5.78 -0.79
C PHE A 152 -7.25 -4.56 -0.09
N ARG A 153 -6.46 -3.49 0.01
CA ARG A 153 -6.91 -2.21 0.58
C ARG A 153 -8.10 -1.65 -0.20
N GLY A 154 -9.17 -1.32 0.50
CA GLY A 154 -10.46 -0.90 -0.07
C GLY A 154 -11.41 -2.05 -0.43
N ALA A 155 -11.10 -3.30 -0.07
CA ALA A 155 -12.04 -4.40 -0.24
C ALA A 155 -13.32 -4.16 0.57
N LYS A 156 -14.48 -4.20 -0.10
CA LYS A 156 -15.79 -4.09 0.56
C LYS A 156 -16.37 -5.43 0.99
N ARG A 157 -16.16 -6.48 0.18
CA ARG A 157 -16.63 -7.85 0.48
C ARG A 157 -15.54 -8.86 0.20
N CYS A 158 -15.46 -9.89 1.03
CA CYS A 158 -14.53 -11.00 0.79
C CYS A 158 -14.96 -11.81 -0.43
N ARG A 159 -14.04 -12.02 -1.39
CA ARG A 159 -14.34 -12.83 -2.58
C ARG A 159 -14.62 -14.30 -2.28
N ALA A 160 -14.06 -14.83 -1.19
CA ALA A 160 -14.17 -16.22 -0.80
C ALA A 160 -15.45 -16.51 0.00
N CYS A 161 -15.65 -15.85 1.15
CA CYS A 161 -16.80 -16.11 2.03
C CYS A 161 -17.97 -15.11 1.88
N LYS A 162 -17.83 -14.08 1.03
CA LYS A 162 -18.86 -13.05 0.75
C LYS A 162 -19.21 -12.12 1.92
N ALA A 163 -18.56 -12.28 3.08
CA ALA A 163 -18.72 -11.38 4.22
C ALA A 163 -18.41 -9.93 3.84
N ASP A 164 -19.16 -8.99 4.42
CA ASP A 164 -18.84 -7.57 4.38
C ASP A 164 -17.64 -7.28 5.29
N VAL A 165 -16.68 -6.53 4.78
CA VAL A 165 -15.41 -6.23 5.47
C VAL A 165 -15.05 -4.75 5.39
N ALA A 166 -15.91 -3.90 4.81
CA ALA A 166 -15.59 -2.49 4.57
C ALA A 166 -15.28 -1.75 5.88
N GLU A 167 -16.14 -1.90 6.88
CA GLU A 167 -16.00 -1.24 8.19
C GLU A 167 -14.87 -1.82 9.05
N LEU A 168 -14.49 -3.08 8.80
CA LEU A 168 -13.46 -3.78 9.58
C LEU A 168 -12.03 -3.45 9.12
N LEU A 169 -11.87 -2.94 7.89
CA LEU A 169 -10.57 -2.68 7.29
C LEU A 169 -10.23 -1.18 7.30
N ASP A 170 -10.80 -0.44 6.36
CA ASP A 170 -10.44 0.97 6.08
C ASP A 170 -11.55 1.96 6.50
N GLY A 171 -12.67 1.43 7.03
CA GLY A 171 -13.92 2.15 7.27
C GLY A 171 -14.65 2.47 5.97
N MET A 172 -15.95 2.79 6.05
CA MET A 172 -16.67 3.34 4.91
C MET A 172 -16.20 4.77 4.54
N LEU A 173 -16.45 5.15 3.28
CA LEU A 173 -16.19 6.49 2.75
C LEU A 173 -17.22 7.48 3.29
#